data_AF-A0A1N7REK1-F1
#
_entry.id   AF-A0A1N7REK1-F1
#
_cell.length_a   1.000
_cell.length_b   1.000
_cell.length_c   1.000
_cell.angle_alpha   90.00
_cell.angle_beta   90.00
_cell.angle_gamma   90.00
#
_symmetry.space_group_name_H-M   'P 1'
#
loop_
_entity.id
_entity.type
_entity.pdbx_description
1 polymer ?
#
loop_
_entity_poly.entity_id
_entity_poly.type
_entity_poly.pdbx_seq_one_letter_code
_entity_poly.pdbx_strand_id
1 'polypeptide(L)'
;MYNMEYFFDETQCPSLMRLHCLAEKITGPEKMCLGLQTLVEFKEVRQNIVKELGGYIAAQQIAQPAAIVNQYLKSITRSSDKLHHYSMLIKKHVPQKITFLGNITDNLSHTITTIISKWPSCNYLQLKVPAAFSYKKMRNLTPRWLWVQQRMSQMITQDELYAVMRTLVRKCKPEKHTRISWQRFLYTEDLLKNLEDLLRKHQSSITFEDAFIELLVSMDYNEKDFLSFYTCHIEESIKSAASFYDKKNVLNAYFDKLEKLPASVIPFTPLHPSPHTKEHLPLKGRLLQELTTHTSVIHQKQLLIEHEMRQLIWKNN
;
A
#
# COMPACT_ATOMS: atom_id res chain seq x y z
N MET A 1 -30.78 5.79 2.72
CA MET A 1 -29.69 6.27 3.60
C MET A 1 -29.22 7.60 3.04
N TYR A 2 -29.51 8.71 3.73
CA TYR A 2 -29.10 10.04 3.32
C TYR A 2 -27.61 10.21 3.58
N ASN A 3 -26.81 10.45 2.54
CA ASN A 3 -25.48 11.04 2.67
C ASN A 3 -25.68 12.47 3.16
N MET A 4 -25.69 12.69 4.47
CA MET A 4 -25.42 14.03 5.00
C MET A 4 -23.95 14.33 4.73
N GLU A 5 -23.69 15.07 3.66
CA GLU A 5 -22.43 15.78 3.50
C GLU A 5 -22.35 16.80 4.64
N TYR A 6 -21.61 16.46 5.69
CA TYR A 6 -21.25 17.42 6.72
C TYR A 6 -20.39 18.51 6.05
N PHE A 7 -21.00 19.67 5.80
CA PHE A 7 -20.28 20.85 5.36
C PHE A 7 -19.31 21.26 6.45
N PHE A 8 -18.02 21.11 6.13
CA PHE A 8 -16.94 21.53 7.00
C PHE A 8 -16.76 23.03 6.85
N ASP A 9 -17.11 23.76 7.89
CA ASP A 9 -16.83 25.18 7.96
C ASP A 9 -15.44 25.39 8.58
N GLU A 10 -14.46 25.74 7.74
CA GLU A 10 -13.10 26.05 8.17
C GLU A 10 -13.05 27.18 9.23
N THR A 11 -14.08 28.04 9.28
CA THR A 11 -14.16 29.12 10.28
C THR A 11 -14.42 28.61 11.70
N GLN A 12 -14.91 27.38 11.85
CA GLN A 12 -15.08 26.73 13.15
C GLN A 12 -13.77 26.13 13.68
N CYS A 13 -12.67 26.23 12.93
CA CYS A 13 -11.37 25.63 13.23
C CYS A 13 -10.24 26.67 13.14
N PRO A 14 -10.12 27.59 14.12
CA PRO A 14 -9.22 28.75 14.04
C PRO A 14 -7.75 28.38 13.80
N SER A 15 -7.27 27.27 14.38
CA SER A 15 -5.87 26.88 14.19
C SER A 15 -5.58 26.33 12.80
N LEU A 16 -6.56 25.70 12.13
CA LEU A 16 -6.41 25.30 10.72
C LEU A 16 -6.36 26.50 9.79
N MET A 17 -7.23 27.50 10.01
CA MET A 17 -7.17 28.75 9.24
C MET A 17 -5.83 29.46 9.45
N ARG A 18 -5.37 29.57 10.70
CA ARG A 18 -4.07 30.17 11.02
C ARG A 18 -2.91 29.41 10.35
N LEU A 19 -2.97 28.07 10.30
CA LEU A 19 -2.01 27.25 9.56
C LEU A 19 -1.98 27.60 8.07
N HIS A 20 -3.15 27.72 7.43
CA HIS A 20 -3.26 28.07 6.02
C HIS A 20 -2.71 29.48 5.74
N CYS A 21 -3.10 30.47 6.54
CA CYS A 21 -2.59 31.84 6.41
C CYS A 21 -1.07 31.90 6.58
N LEU A 22 -0.50 31.19 7.56
CA LEU A 22 0.95 31.15 7.75
C LEU A 22 1.67 30.47 6.59
N ALA A 23 1.12 29.37 6.07
CA ALA A 23 1.67 28.73 4.88
C ALA A 23 1.64 29.68 3.67
N GLU A 24 0.55 30.41 3.47
CA GLU A 24 0.41 31.36 2.36
C GLU A 24 1.32 32.58 2.50
N LYS A 25 1.49 33.14 3.69
CA LYS A 25 2.45 34.22 3.95
C LYS A 25 3.89 33.82 3.66
N ILE A 26 4.24 32.56 3.92
CA ILE A 26 5.58 32.01 3.67
C ILE A 26 5.83 31.77 2.17
N THR A 27 4.84 31.20 1.47
CA THR A 27 4.98 30.76 0.07
C THR A 27 4.48 31.78 -0.95
N GLY A 28 3.78 32.82 -0.51
CA GLY A 28 3.11 33.83 -1.34
C GLY A 28 4.05 34.92 -1.86
N PRO A 29 3.52 35.92 -2.59
CA PRO A 29 4.33 36.93 -3.28
C PRO A 29 5.10 37.86 -2.33
N GLU A 30 4.53 38.19 -1.17
CA GLU A 30 5.16 39.04 -0.15
C GLU A 30 6.32 38.35 0.59
N LYS A 31 6.44 37.02 0.49
CA LYS A 31 7.49 36.16 1.07
C LYS A 31 8.00 36.66 2.42
N MET A 32 7.26 36.38 3.49
CA MET A 32 7.64 36.78 4.85
C MET A 32 9.08 36.31 5.21
N CYS A 33 9.82 37.15 5.95
CA CYS A 33 11.11 36.76 6.51
C CYS A 33 10.89 35.61 7.52
N LEU A 34 11.54 34.47 7.27
CA LEU A 34 11.46 33.30 8.13
C LEU A 34 12.27 33.55 9.40
N GLY A 35 11.65 33.40 10.57
CA GLY A 35 12.29 33.67 11.87
C GLY A 35 11.69 32.88 13.02
N LEU A 36 12.30 32.98 14.20
CA LEU A 36 11.89 32.25 15.42
C LEU A 36 10.42 32.47 15.76
N GLN A 37 9.90 33.68 15.55
CA GLN A 37 8.48 34.00 15.76
C GLN A 37 7.55 33.12 14.93
N THR A 38 7.86 32.93 13.65
CA THR A 38 7.09 32.03 12.77
C THR A 38 7.16 30.58 13.26
N LEU A 39 8.28 30.09 13.79
CA LEU A 39 8.35 28.74 14.39
C LEU A 39 7.49 28.61 15.65
N VAL A 40 7.49 29.64 16.49
CA VAL A 40 6.65 29.70 17.69
C VAL A 40 5.18 29.64 17.30
N GLU A 41 4.77 30.42 16.30
CA GLU A 41 3.40 30.43 15.77
C GLU A 41 3.00 29.05 15.22
N PHE A 42 3.86 28.38 14.45
CA PHE A 42 3.57 27.01 13.97
C PHE A 42 3.47 25.98 15.11
N LYS A 43 4.30 26.12 16.16
CA LYS A 43 4.27 25.23 17.32
C LYS A 43 2.97 25.40 18.11
N GLU A 44 2.54 26.65 18.32
CA GLU A 44 1.27 27.00 18.97
C GLU A 44 0.07 26.45 18.17
N VAL A 45 0.05 26.70 16.86
CA VAL A 45 -0.97 26.18 15.93
C VAL A 45 -1.06 24.65 16.00
N ARG A 46 0.08 23.95 15.98
CA ARG A 46 0.10 22.48 16.11
C ARG A 46 -0.57 21.99 17.41
N GLN A 47 -0.23 22.60 18.54
CA GLN A 47 -0.77 22.19 19.84
C GLN A 47 -2.29 22.40 19.89
N ASN A 48 -2.75 23.52 19.32
CA ASN A 48 -4.15 23.88 19.29
C ASN A 48 -4.96 23.01 18.30
N ILE A 49 -4.43 22.64 17.13
CA ILE A 49 -5.12 21.75 16.16
C ILE A 49 -5.60 20.46 16.82
N VAL A 50 -4.73 19.78 17.58
CA VAL A 50 -5.09 18.50 18.22
C VAL A 50 -6.10 18.70 19.34
N LYS A 51 -5.99 19.82 20.08
CA LYS A 51 -6.91 20.17 21.17
C LYS A 51 -8.29 20.58 20.64
N GLU A 52 -8.33 21.43 19.62
CA GLU A 52 -9.55 21.89 18.93
C GLU A 52 -10.28 20.72 18.30
N LEU A 53 -9.59 19.83 17.59
CA LEU A 53 -10.19 18.62 17.03
C LEU A 53 -10.82 17.72 18.11
N GLY A 54 -10.12 17.53 19.23
CA GLY A 54 -10.65 16.76 20.36
C GLY A 54 -11.88 17.43 21.01
N GLY A 55 -11.83 18.74 21.20
CA GLY A 55 -12.95 19.51 21.74
C GLY A 55 -14.16 19.51 20.81
N TYR A 56 -13.95 19.66 19.51
CA TYR A 56 -15.02 19.66 18.50
C TYR A 56 -15.73 18.30 18.42
N ILE A 57 -14.97 17.21 18.41
CA ILE A 57 -15.53 15.84 18.43
C ILE A 57 -16.33 15.60 19.71
N ALA A 58 -15.82 16.03 20.87
CA ALA A 58 -16.50 15.85 22.15
C ALA A 58 -17.77 16.72 22.28
N ALA A 59 -17.73 17.97 21.82
CA ALA A 59 -18.82 18.94 21.96
C ALA A 59 -20.03 18.63 21.07
N GLN A 60 -19.80 18.11 19.86
CA GLN A 60 -20.89 17.89 18.90
C GLN A 60 -21.51 16.48 18.96
N GLN A 61 -21.10 15.62 19.91
CA GLN A 61 -21.56 14.22 20.02
C GLN A 61 -21.62 13.50 18.65
N ILE A 62 -20.63 13.77 17.79
CA ILE A 62 -20.73 13.44 16.37
C ILE A 62 -20.73 11.92 16.23
N ALA A 63 -21.80 11.37 15.64
CA ALA A 63 -21.93 9.92 15.42
C ALA A 63 -20.82 9.35 14.52
N GLN A 64 -20.15 10.19 13.72
CA GLN A 64 -19.06 9.81 12.81
C GLN A 64 -17.85 10.77 12.87
N PRO A 65 -17.01 10.68 13.92
CA PRO A 65 -15.82 11.52 14.06
C PRO A 65 -14.79 11.29 12.93
N ALA A 66 -14.82 10.14 12.27
CA ALA A 66 -13.89 9.76 11.22
C ALA A 66 -13.88 10.71 10.00
N ALA A 67 -15.04 11.25 9.61
CA ALA A 67 -15.15 12.15 8.45
C ALA A 67 -14.44 13.50 8.68
N ILE A 68 -14.62 14.07 9.88
CA ILE A 68 -14.03 15.36 10.26
C ILE A 68 -12.53 15.21 10.50
N VAL A 69 -12.11 14.14 11.17
CA VAL A 69 -10.67 13.82 11.31
C VAL A 69 -10.00 13.71 9.93
N ASN A 70 -10.66 13.07 8.96
CA ASN A 70 -10.15 12.98 7.59
C ASN A 70 -10.03 14.35 6.91
N GLN A 71 -10.98 15.27 7.10
CA GLN A 71 -10.89 16.63 6.56
C GLN A 71 -9.71 17.40 7.18
N TYR A 72 -9.54 17.33 8.51
CA TYR A 72 -8.39 17.90 9.21
C TYR A 72 -7.06 17.37 8.64
N LEU A 73 -6.95 16.05 8.47
CA LEU A 73 -5.75 15.44 7.89
C LEU A 73 -5.48 15.92 6.47
N LYS A 74 -6.51 16.09 5.62
CA LYS A 74 -6.38 16.65 4.27
C LYS A 74 -5.87 18.10 4.31
N SER A 75 -6.42 18.94 5.19
CA SER A 75 -6.02 20.35 5.30
C SER A 75 -4.59 20.51 5.78
N ILE A 76 -4.18 19.77 6.81
CA ILE A 76 -2.78 19.77 7.31
C ILE A 76 -1.83 19.26 6.22
N THR A 77 -2.22 18.22 5.49
CA THR A 77 -1.45 17.68 4.37
C THR A 77 -1.25 18.73 3.28
N ARG A 78 -2.30 19.44 2.86
CA ARG A 78 -2.24 20.50 1.85
C ARG A 78 -1.27 21.62 2.25
N SER A 79 -1.29 22.05 3.51
CA SER A 79 -0.35 23.08 4.01
C SER A 79 1.09 22.57 4.02
N SER A 80 1.31 21.35 4.49
CA SER A 80 2.64 20.69 4.47
C SER A 80 3.21 20.62 3.04
N ASP A 81 2.34 20.32 2.09
CA ASP A 81 2.70 20.20 0.68
C ASP A 81 3.05 21.53 0.02
N LYS A 82 2.27 22.59 0.28
CA LYS A 82 2.57 23.95 -0.18
C LYS A 82 3.97 24.37 0.30
N LEU A 83 4.25 24.17 1.59
CA LEU A 83 5.54 24.49 2.20
C LEU A 83 6.69 23.67 1.60
N HIS A 84 6.48 22.38 1.37
CA HIS A 84 7.48 21.51 0.76
C HIS A 84 7.79 21.90 -0.68
N HIS A 85 6.76 22.17 -1.48
CA HIS A 85 6.94 22.62 -2.87
C HIS A 85 7.76 23.91 -2.93
N TYR A 86 7.43 24.88 -2.08
CA TYR A 86 8.20 26.12 -1.98
C TYR A 86 9.65 25.87 -1.54
N SER A 87 9.88 25.01 -0.54
CA SER A 87 11.21 24.61 -0.09
C SER A 87 12.05 24.02 -1.24
N MET A 88 11.43 23.22 -2.12
CA MET A 88 12.09 22.67 -3.31
C MET A 88 12.46 23.74 -4.34
N LEU A 89 11.62 24.75 -4.55
CA LEU A 89 11.89 25.87 -5.48
C LEU A 89 13.07 26.73 -4.99
N ILE A 90 13.11 27.06 -3.71
CA ILE A 90 14.14 27.95 -3.14
C ILE A 90 15.45 27.23 -2.79
N LYS A 91 15.49 25.90 -2.95
CA LYS A 91 16.57 25.02 -2.47
C LYS A 91 17.97 25.44 -2.93
N LYS A 92 18.10 25.96 -4.15
CA LYS A 92 19.39 26.40 -4.71
C LYS A 92 19.74 27.86 -4.39
N HIS A 93 18.76 28.64 -3.92
CA HIS A 93 18.88 30.08 -3.79
C HIS A 93 19.04 30.53 -2.33
N VAL A 94 18.44 29.81 -1.36
CA VAL A 94 18.47 30.22 0.06
C VAL A 94 18.61 29.02 1.00
N PRO A 95 19.82 28.46 1.20
CA PRO A 95 20.04 27.24 1.97
C PRO A 95 19.53 27.29 3.42
N GLN A 96 19.69 28.43 4.09
CA GLN A 96 19.27 28.62 5.49
C GLN A 96 17.75 28.51 5.65
N LYS A 97 16.97 28.95 4.65
CA LYS A 97 15.50 28.84 4.67
C LYS A 97 15.01 27.40 4.52
N ILE A 98 15.83 26.51 3.95
CA ILE A 98 15.47 25.08 3.78
C ILE A 98 15.37 24.39 5.14
N THR A 99 16.35 24.60 6.02
CA THR A 99 16.36 23.98 7.36
C THR A 99 15.13 24.41 8.15
N PHE A 100 14.80 25.69 8.07
CA PHE A 100 13.60 26.26 8.70
C PHE A 100 12.31 25.60 8.21
N LEU A 101 12.11 25.54 6.88
CA LEU A 101 10.92 24.92 6.28
C LEU A 101 10.88 23.40 6.56
N GLY A 102 12.05 22.75 6.61
CA GLY A 102 12.20 21.36 7.02
C GLY A 102 11.62 21.11 8.41
N ASN A 103 12.00 21.92 9.40
CA ASN A 103 11.49 21.83 10.76
C ASN A 103 9.96 21.98 10.83
N ILE A 104 9.40 22.91 10.06
CA ILE A 104 7.94 23.08 9.98
C ILE A 104 7.28 21.83 9.37
N THR A 105 7.80 21.33 8.25
CA THR A 105 7.23 20.13 7.59
C THR A 105 7.33 18.87 8.45
N ASP A 106 8.41 18.71 9.22
CA ASP A 106 8.57 17.61 10.18
C ASP A 106 7.56 17.72 11.33
N ASN A 107 7.32 18.93 11.86
CA ASN A 107 6.31 19.16 12.88
C ASN A 107 4.88 18.87 12.39
N LEU A 108 4.54 19.25 11.16
CA LEU A 108 3.24 18.95 10.56
C LEU A 108 3.07 17.44 10.35
N SER A 109 4.12 16.76 9.89
CA SER A 109 4.12 15.30 9.73
C SER A 109 3.88 14.58 11.07
N HIS A 110 4.53 15.04 12.14
CA HIS A 110 4.30 14.49 13.48
C HIS A 110 2.87 14.77 14.00
N THR A 111 2.30 15.93 13.64
CA THR A 111 0.90 16.25 13.98
C THR A 111 -0.07 15.28 13.31
N ILE A 112 0.16 14.97 12.03
CA ILE A 112 -0.60 13.94 11.29
C ILE A 112 -0.51 12.60 12.00
N THR A 113 0.70 12.14 12.36
CA THR A 113 0.87 10.89 13.11
C THR A 113 0.14 10.91 14.46
N THR A 114 0.20 12.02 15.19
CA THR A 114 -0.50 12.18 16.48
C THR A 114 -2.01 12.06 16.34
N ILE A 115 -2.58 12.68 15.30
CA ILE A 115 -4.02 12.60 15.00
C ILE A 115 -4.40 11.15 14.67
N ILE A 116 -3.64 10.49 13.78
CA ILE A 116 -3.89 9.09 13.41
C ILE A 116 -3.87 8.16 14.63
N SER A 117 -2.90 8.33 15.54
CA SER A 117 -2.79 7.51 16.75
C SER A 117 -3.95 7.73 17.74
N LYS A 118 -4.47 8.96 17.84
CA LYS A 118 -5.60 9.28 18.73
C LYS A 118 -6.94 8.82 18.19
N TRP A 119 -7.11 8.78 16.87
CA TRP A 119 -8.36 8.40 16.21
C TRP A 119 -8.13 7.28 15.18
N PRO A 120 -7.83 6.04 15.62
CA PRO A 120 -7.49 4.93 14.72
C PRO A 120 -8.66 4.50 13.82
N SER A 121 -9.89 4.85 14.18
CA SER A 121 -11.09 4.60 13.37
C SER A 121 -11.20 5.51 12.14
N CYS A 122 -10.35 6.53 12.00
CA CYS A 122 -10.28 7.29 10.75
C CYS A 122 -9.64 6.44 9.66
N ASN A 123 -10.29 6.35 8.49
CA ASN A 123 -9.74 5.62 7.34
C ASN A 123 -8.61 6.41 6.65
N TYR A 124 -7.54 6.73 7.38
CA TYR A 124 -6.41 7.51 6.90
C TYR A 124 -5.60 6.79 5.82
N LEU A 125 -5.73 5.46 5.75
CA LEU A 125 -5.04 4.62 4.77
C LEU A 125 -5.32 5.04 3.32
N GLN A 126 -6.52 5.56 3.06
CA GLN A 126 -6.91 6.07 1.75
C GLN A 126 -6.39 7.50 1.45
N LEU A 127 -5.96 8.23 2.48
CA LEU A 127 -5.43 9.58 2.31
C LEU A 127 -4.04 9.54 1.68
N LYS A 128 -3.71 10.61 0.95
CA LYS A 128 -2.38 10.79 0.36
C LYS A 128 -1.35 11.09 1.46
N VAL A 129 -0.17 10.50 1.33
CA VAL A 129 0.97 10.81 2.19
C VAL A 129 1.45 12.23 1.89
N PRO A 130 1.78 13.06 2.91
CA PRO A 130 2.38 14.38 2.68
C PRO A 130 3.65 14.28 1.83
N ALA A 131 3.80 15.18 0.86
CA ALA A 131 4.90 15.15 -0.09
C ALA A 131 6.26 15.28 0.61
N ALA A 132 6.37 16.13 1.63
CA ALA A 132 7.60 16.29 2.42
C ALA A 132 8.01 14.97 3.10
N PHE A 133 7.04 14.30 3.72
CA PHE A 133 7.24 13.02 4.40
C PHE A 133 7.65 11.94 3.41
N SER A 134 6.92 11.82 2.30
CA SER A 134 7.23 10.91 1.21
C SER A 134 8.65 11.16 0.69
N TYR A 135 9.00 12.39 0.32
CA TYR A 135 10.32 12.74 -0.19
C TYR A 135 11.45 12.32 0.75
N LYS A 136 11.33 12.62 2.05
CA LYS A 136 12.33 12.28 3.08
C LYS A 136 12.46 10.77 3.24
N LYS A 137 11.35 10.05 3.36
CA LYS A 137 11.34 8.58 3.50
C LYS A 137 11.85 7.90 2.23
N MET A 138 11.43 8.34 1.05
CA MET A 138 11.84 7.77 -0.24
C MET A 138 13.34 7.90 -0.49
N ARG A 139 13.96 8.98 -0.03
CA ARG A 139 15.42 9.12 -0.08
C ARG A 139 16.13 7.99 0.65
N ASN A 140 15.57 7.50 1.75
CA ASN A 140 16.14 6.41 2.55
C ASN A 140 15.75 5.02 2.03
N LEU A 141 14.55 4.87 1.45
CA LEU A 141 14.07 3.60 0.92
C LEU A 141 14.67 3.27 -0.46
N THR A 142 14.99 4.27 -1.28
CA THR A 142 15.49 4.05 -2.66
C THR A 142 16.78 3.20 -2.71
N PRO A 143 17.84 3.48 -1.93
CA PRO A 143 19.05 2.67 -1.94
C PRO A 143 18.81 1.22 -1.50
N ARG A 144 17.91 1.03 -0.53
CA ARG A 144 17.50 -0.29 -0.04
C ARG A 144 16.79 -1.11 -1.13
N TRP A 145 15.85 -0.48 -1.84
CA TRP A 145 15.20 -1.09 -3.01
C TRP A 145 16.21 -1.48 -4.10
N LEU A 146 17.20 -0.63 -4.38
CA LEU A 146 18.26 -0.95 -5.33
C LEU A 146 19.10 -2.15 -4.89
N TRP A 147 19.45 -2.23 -3.60
CA TRP A 147 20.16 -3.37 -3.04
C TRP A 147 19.34 -4.67 -3.15
N VAL A 148 18.06 -4.63 -2.79
CA VAL A 148 17.14 -5.77 -2.93
C VAL A 148 17.06 -6.22 -4.40
N GLN A 149 16.85 -5.28 -5.32
CA GLN A 149 16.79 -5.59 -6.75
C GLN A 149 18.06 -6.29 -7.25
N GLN A 150 19.23 -5.78 -6.88
CA GLN A 150 20.52 -6.35 -7.28
C GLN A 150 20.69 -7.78 -6.74
N ARG A 151 20.36 -7.99 -5.45
CA ARG A 151 20.49 -9.30 -4.81
C ARG A 151 19.51 -10.32 -5.37
N MET A 152 18.23 -9.96 -5.51
CA MET A 152 17.23 -10.84 -6.11
C MET A 152 17.60 -11.21 -7.55
N SER A 153 18.20 -10.28 -8.31
CA SER A 153 18.62 -10.55 -9.69
C SER A 153 19.72 -11.60 -9.81
N GLN A 154 20.48 -11.85 -8.74
CA GLN A 154 21.51 -12.90 -8.70
C GLN A 154 20.95 -14.24 -8.25
N MET A 155 19.77 -14.26 -7.63
CA MET A 155 19.19 -15.44 -6.99
C MET A 155 18.03 -16.04 -7.78
N ILE A 156 17.30 -15.22 -8.53
CA ILE A 156 16.20 -15.69 -9.39
C ILE A 156 16.78 -16.07 -10.74
N THR A 157 16.58 -17.34 -11.10
CA THR A 157 17.02 -17.98 -12.34
C THR A 157 15.89 -18.16 -13.34
N GLN A 158 14.64 -18.30 -12.87
CA GLN A 158 13.47 -18.43 -13.75
C GLN A 158 13.12 -17.08 -14.39
N ASP A 159 13.17 -17.00 -15.73
CA ASP A 159 12.98 -15.77 -16.50
C ASP A 159 11.62 -15.09 -16.24
N GLU A 160 10.55 -15.88 -16.12
CA GLU A 160 9.21 -15.38 -15.87
C GLU A 160 9.08 -14.77 -14.46
N LEU A 161 9.63 -15.46 -13.45
CA LEU A 161 9.69 -14.96 -12.08
C LEU A 161 10.60 -13.74 -11.97
N TYR A 162 11.68 -13.69 -12.75
CA TYR A 162 12.55 -12.53 -12.85
C TYR A 162 11.80 -11.31 -13.43
N ALA A 163 10.93 -11.52 -14.43
CA ALA A 163 10.07 -10.46 -14.97
C ALA A 163 9.06 -9.93 -13.92
N VAL A 164 8.47 -10.83 -13.12
CA VAL A 164 7.64 -10.46 -11.97
C VAL A 164 8.44 -9.63 -10.97
N MET A 165 9.63 -10.10 -10.56
CA MET A 165 10.50 -9.38 -9.63
C MET A 165 10.82 -7.96 -10.11
N ARG A 166 11.22 -7.81 -11.38
CA ARG A 166 11.51 -6.48 -11.95
C ARG A 166 10.28 -5.58 -11.93
N THR A 167 9.10 -6.12 -12.24
CA THR A 167 7.86 -5.36 -12.24
C THR A 167 7.43 -4.96 -10.84
N LEU A 168 7.57 -5.86 -9.87
CA LEU A 168 7.37 -5.60 -8.46
C LEU A 168 8.27 -4.48 -7.98
N VAL A 169 9.58 -4.57 -8.22
CA VAL A 169 10.51 -3.51 -7.83
C VAL A 169 10.12 -2.21 -8.52
N ARG A 170 9.81 -2.20 -9.82
CA ARG A 170 9.43 -0.97 -10.52
C ARG A 170 8.15 -0.32 -9.96
N LYS A 171 7.12 -1.11 -9.65
CA LYS A 171 5.82 -0.62 -9.16
C LYS A 171 5.87 -0.24 -7.68
N CYS A 172 6.64 -0.97 -6.87
CA CYS A 172 6.74 -0.77 -5.44
C CYS A 172 7.85 0.23 -5.08
N LYS A 173 8.92 0.33 -5.87
CA LYS A 173 9.95 1.36 -5.70
C LYS A 173 9.29 2.74 -5.84
N PRO A 174 9.27 3.54 -4.78
CA PRO A 174 8.57 4.80 -4.83
C PRO A 174 9.31 5.82 -5.70
N GLU A 175 8.58 6.45 -6.62
CA GLU A 175 9.08 7.61 -7.33
C GLU A 175 9.07 8.84 -6.43
N LYS A 176 10.13 9.66 -6.47
CA LYS A 176 10.34 10.80 -5.56
C LYS A 176 9.23 11.86 -5.60
N HIS A 177 8.45 11.91 -6.67
CA HIS A 177 7.44 12.95 -6.93
C HIS A 177 6.01 12.40 -7.03
N THR A 178 5.84 11.08 -6.91
CA THR A 178 4.54 10.44 -7.13
C THR A 178 3.77 10.37 -5.82
N ARG A 179 2.50 10.81 -5.87
CA ARG A 179 1.63 10.88 -4.71
C ARG A 179 0.87 9.59 -4.48
N ILE A 180 1.33 8.83 -3.50
CA ILE A 180 0.72 7.57 -3.09
C ILE A 180 -0.12 7.73 -1.81
N SER A 181 -1.05 6.80 -1.61
CA SER A 181 -1.83 6.72 -0.37
C SER A 181 -0.97 6.18 0.79
N TRP A 182 -1.41 6.39 2.03
CA TRP A 182 -0.78 5.79 3.21
C TRP A 182 -0.76 4.27 3.13
N GLN A 183 -1.85 3.65 2.65
CA GLN A 183 -1.92 2.21 2.41
C GLN A 183 -0.78 1.73 1.50
N ARG A 184 -0.60 2.38 0.35
CA ARG A 184 0.46 2.04 -0.61
C ARG A 184 1.85 2.24 -0.01
N PHE A 185 2.03 3.33 0.72
CA PHE A 185 3.30 3.66 1.36
C PHE A 185 3.69 2.60 2.39
N LEU A 186 2.78 2.28 3.31
CA LEU A 186 3.01 1.29 4.37
C LEU A 186 3.23 -0.10 3.78
N TYR A 187 2.42 -0.49 2.79
CA TYR A 187 2.62 -1.74 2.04
C TYR A 187 4.04 -1.83 1.45
N THR A 188 4.50 -0.75 0.82
CA THR A 188 5.82 -0.71 0.19
C THR A 188 6.94 -0.82 1.21
N GLU A 189 6.82 -0.14 2.35
CA GLU A 189 7.80 -0.20 3.43
C GLU A 189 7.87 -1.60 4.04
N ASP A 190 6.72 -2.22 4.26
CA ASP A 190 6.61 -3.57 4.82
C ASP A 190 7.11 -4.65 3.83
N LEU A 191 6.73 -4.56 2.55
CA LEU A 191 7.25 -5.45 1.50
C LEU A 191 8.76 -5.37 1.40
N LEU A 192 9.34 -4.17 1.42
CA LEU A 192 10.79 -4.01 1.37
C LEU A 192 11.47 -4.70 2.55
N LYS A 193 10.94 -4.52 3.77
CA LYS A 193 11.47 -5.15 4.98
C LYS A 193 11.43 -6.67 4.86
N ASN A 194 10.28 -7.23 4.44
CA ASN A 194 10.13 -8.67 4.26
C ASN A 194 11.08 -9.22 3.18
N LEU A 195 11.30 -8.50 2.08
CA LEU A 195 12.28 -8.89 1.06
C LEU A 195 13.72 -8.86 1.57
N GLU A 196 14.08 -7.85 2.35
CA GLU A 196 15.40 -7.79 3.00
C GLU A 196 15.60 -8.96 3.97
N ASP A 197 14.59 -9.27 4.77
CA ASP A 197 14.64 -10.39 5.72
C ASP A 197 14.69 -11.75 4.99
N LEU A 198 13.96 -11.89 3.88
CA LEU A 198 14.02 -13.06 3.01
C LEU A 198 15.43 -13.25 2.43
N LEU A 199 16.01 -12.18 1.87
CA LEU A 199 17.36 -12.20 1.31
C LEU A 199 18.43 -12.52 2.36
N ARG A 200 18.25 -12.07 3.61
CA ARG A 200 19.17 -12.42 4.71
C ARG A 200 19.08 -13.89 5.08
N LYS A 201 17.87 -14.46 5.13
CA LYS A 201 17.65 -15.86 5.52
C LYS A 201 18.14 -16.86 4.47
N HIS A 202 18.07 -16.48 3.19
CA HIS A 202 18.28 -17.40 2.07
C HIS A 202 19.53 -17.09 1.24
N GLN A 203 20.56 -16.41 1.79
CA GLN A 203 21.74 -15.88 1.06
C GLN A 203 22.42 -16.83 0.04
N SER A 204 22.19 -18.14 0.13
CA SER A 204 22.74 -19.17 -0.76
C SER A 204 21.78 -20.35 -0.99
N SER A 205 20.47 -20.17 -0.78
CA SER A 205 19.49 -21.26 -0.87
C SER A 205 18.97 -21.47 -2.29
N ILE A 206 18.94 -22.74 -2.72
CA ILE A 206 18.25 -23.19 -3.95
C ILE A 206 16.73 -22.92 -3.86
N THR A 207 16.19 -22.81 -2.66
CA THR A 207 14.74 -22.60 -2.40
C THR A 207 14.32 -21.13 -2.34
N PHE A 208 15.16 -20.19 -2.79
CA PHE A 208 14.85 -18.77 -2.70
C PHE A 208 13.61 -18.38 -3.52
N GLU A 209 13.45 -18.95 -4.72
CA GLU A 209 12.34 -18.63 -5.62
C GLU A 209 11.00 -19.04 -5.00
N ASP A 210 10.90 -20.24 -4.43
CA ASP A 210 9.70 -20.70 -3.72
C ASP A 210 9.36 -19.78 -2.55
N ALA A 211 10.36 -19.43 -1.73
CA ALA A 211 10.16 -18.57 -0.58
C ALA A 211 9.77 -17.13 -0.99
N PHE A 212 10.25 -16.65 -2.14
CA PHE A 212 9.83 -15.39 -2.73
C PHE A 212 8.38 -15.44 -3.21
N ILE A 213 7.98 -16.50 -3.90
CA ILE A 213 6.58 -16.70 -4.33
C ILE A 213 5.66 -16.75 -3.11
N GLU A 214 6.00 -17.53 -2.08
CA GLU A 214 5.23 -17.61 -0.83
C GLU A 214 5.13 -16.26 -0.12
N LEU A 215 6.20 -15.46 -0.14
CA LEU A 215 6.14 -14.10 0.37
C LEU A 215 5.13 -13.24 -0.42
N LEU A 216 5.11 -13.30 -1.75
CA LEU A 216 4.18 -12.52 -2.56
C LEU A 216 2.72 -12.91 -2.34
N VAL A 217 2.44 -14.21 -2.18
CA VAL A 217 1.11 -14.71 -1.85
C VAL A 217 0.70 -14.26 -0.45
N SER A 218 1.59 -14.39 0.55
CA SER A 218 1.31 -13.97 1.92
C SER A 218 1.14 -12.47 2.10
N MET A 219 1.79 -11.68 1.24
CA MET A 219 1.64 -10.22 1.19
C MET A 219 0.52 -9.75 0.25
N ASP A 220 -0.37 -10.65 -0.22
CA ASP A 220 -1.50 -10.31 -1.11
C ASP A 220 -1.07 -9.45 -2.32
N TYR A 221 0.08 -9.75 -2.92
CA TYR A 221 0.63 -8.98 -4.05
C TYR A 221 -0.24 -9.18 -5.30
N ASN A 222 -1.28 -8.35 -5.45
CA ASN A 222 -2.34 -8.53 -6.43
C ASN A 222 -2.10 -7.74 -7.73
N GLU A 223 -0.98 -8.01 -8.39
CA GLU A 223 -0.66 -7.43 -9.70
C GLU A 223 -0.83 -8.46 -10.82
N LYS A 224 -1.25 -7.98 -11.99
CA LYS A 224 -1.62 -8.83 -13.14
C LYS A 224 -0.48 -9.77 -13.57
N ASP A 225 0.75 -9.26 -13.56
CA ASP A 225 1.95 -10.01 -13.93
C ASP A 225 2.21 -11.19 -12.99
N PHE A 226 2.13 -10.96 -11.68
CA PHE A 226 2.26 -12.06 -10.71
C PHE A 226 1.08 -13.01 -10.74
N LEU A 227 -0.15 -12.50 -10.86
CA LEU A 227 -1.34 -13.35 -10.96
C LEU A 227 -1.23 -14.31 -12.16
N SER A 228 -0.85 -13.79 -13.33
CA SER A 228 -0.66 -14.62 -14.54
C SER A 228 0.42 -15.67 -14.34
N PHE A 229 1.57 -15.27 -13.80
CA PHE A 229 2.67 -16.19 -13.49
C PHE A 229 2.22 -17.30 -12.53
N TYR A 230 1.57 -16.93 -11.43
CA TYR A 230 1.18 -17.86 -10.38
C TYR A 230 0.06 -18.81 -10.84
N THR A 231 -0.88 -18.35 -11.66
CA THR A 231 -1.88 -19.23 -12.28
C THR A 231 -1.21 -20.24 -13.22
N CYS A 232 -0.28 -19.81 -14.08
CA CYS A 232 0.47 -20.74 -14.94
C CYS A 232 1.25 -21.77 -14.11
N HIS A 233 1.90 -21.33 -13.02
CA HIS A 233 2.61 -22.21 -12.10
C HIS A 233 1.71 -23.27 -11.44
N ILE A 234 0.49 -22.88 -11.02
CA ILE A 234 -0.52 -23.83 -10.52
C ILE A 234 -0.92 -24.81 -11.62
N GLU A 235 -1.21 -24.33 -12.82
CA GLU A 235 -1.61 -25.18 -13.94
C GLU A 235 -0.54 -26.20 -14.31
N GLU A 236 0.73 -25.80 -14.35
CA GLU A 236 1.86 -26.67 -14.62
C GLU A 236 2.04 -27.71 -13.52
N SER A 237 1.88 -27.31 -12.26
CA SER A 237 1.89 -28.23 -11.11
C SER A 237 0.79 -29.29 -11.19
N ILE A 238 -0.39 -28.90 -11.67
CA ILE A 238 -1.52 -29.84 -11.89
C ILE A 238 -1.24 -30.72 -13.11
N LYS A 239 -0.68 -30.18 -14.19
CA LYS A 239 -0.37 -30.94 -15.41
C LYS A 239 0.72 -31.98 -15.19
N SER A 240 1.72 -31.67 -14.37
CA SER A 240 2.85 -32.57 -14.06
C SER A 240 2.48 -33.72 -13.12
N ALA A 241 1.41 -33.57 -12.33
CA ALA A 241 0.89 -34.63 -11.48
C ALA A 241 0.34 -35.81 -12.32
N ALA A 242 0.87 -37.01 -12.08
CA ALA A 242 0.63 -38.18 -12.90
C ALA A 242 -0.80 -38.73 -12.78
N SER A 243 -1.35 -38.74 -11.56
CA SER A 243 -2.67 -39.32 -11.30
C SER A 243 -3.72 -38.28 -10.92
N PHE A 244 -4.99 -38.68 -10.98
CA PHE A 244 -6.11 -37.87 -10.47
C PHE A 244 -5.94 -37.52 -8.99
N TYR A 245 -5.51 -38.50 -8.18
CA TYR A 245 -5.32 -38.30 -6.74
C TYR A 245 -4.19 -37.32 -6.45
N ASP A 246 -3.09 -37.38 -7.21
CA ASP A 246 -1.98 -36.43 -7.08
C ASP A 246 -2.42 -35.01 -7.46
N LYS A 247 -3.21 -34.86 -8.53
CA LYS A 247 -3.78 -33.56 -8.93
C LYS A 247 -4.66 -32.97 -7.84
N LYS A 248 -5.49 -33.80 -7.20
CA LYS A 248 -6.33 -33.40 -6.07
C LYS A 248 -5.48 -32.98 -4.87
N ASN A 249 -4.40 -33.71 -4.56
CA ASN A 249 -3.48 -33.36 -3.47
C ASN A 249 -2.77 -32.03 -3.73
N VAL A 250 -2.30 -31.79 -4.96
CA VAL A 250 -1.70 -30.51 -5.36
C VAL A 250 -2.70 -29.37 -5.17
N LEU A 251 -3.94 -29.52 -5.66
CA LEU A 251 -4.99 -28.51 -5.46
C LEU A 251 -5.28 -28.24 -3.99
N ASN A 252 -5.44 -29.28 -3.18
CA ASN A 252 -5.68 -29.15 -1.75
C ASN A 252 -4.55 -28.39 -1.04
N ALA A 253 -3.29 -28.65 -1.42
CA ALA A 253 -2.15 -27.92 -0.86
C ALA A 253 -2.23 -26.41 -1.16
N TYR A 254 -2.70 -26.01 -2.34
CA TYR A 254 -2.93 -24.60 -2.66
C TYR A 254 -4.12 -24.00 -1.89
N PHE A 255 -5.23 -24.73 -1.74
CA PHE A 255 -6.35 -24.30 -0.91
C PHE A 255 -5.92 -24.07 0.55
N ASP A 256 -5.24 -25.05 1.15
CA ASP A 256 -4.74 -24.97 2.53
C ASP A 256 -3.79 -23.77 2.72
N LYS A 257 -2.91 -23.53 1.73
CA LYS A 257 -2.01 -22.36 1.74
C LYS A 257 -2.79 -21.04 1.74
N LEU A 258 -3.81 -20.92 0.89
CA LEU A 258 -4.63 -19.70 0.80
C LEU A 258 -5.51 -19.49 2.04
N GLU A 259 -6.02 -20.56 2.64
CA GLU A 259 -6.82 -20.49 3.87
C GLU A 259 -5.99 -19.98 5.05
N LYS A 260 -4.75 -20.45 5.18
CA LYS A 260 -3.80 -20.07 6.25
C LYS A 260 -3.22 -18.67 6.11
N LEU A 261 -3.53 -17.94 5.03
CA LEU A 261 -3.06 -16.57 4.87
C LEU A 261 -3.59 -15.66 5.98
N PRO A 262 -2.73 -14.80 6.56
CA PRO A 262 -3.14 -13.91 7.64
C PRO A 262 -4.28 -12.98 7.20
N ALA A 263 -5.28 -12.81 8.05
CA ALA A 263 -6.44 -11.97 7.78
C ALA A 263 -6.12 -10.47 7.70
N SER A 264 -4.95 -10.04 8.20
CA SER A 264 -4.59 -8.63 8.43
C SER A 264 -3.40 -8.15 7.59
N VAL A 265 -3.34 -8.53 6.32
CA VAL A 265 -2.35 -7.96 5.39
C VAL A 265 -2.86 -6.61 4.92
N ILE A 266 -2.01 -5.58 4.90
CA ILE A 266 -2.33 -4.31 4.25
C ILE A 266 -2.59 -4.64 2.77
N PRO A 267 -3.80 -4.44 2.22
CA PRO A 267 -4.08 -4.91 0.87
C PRO A 267 -3.24 -4.13 -0.13
N PHE A 268 -2.70 -4.83 -1.13
CA PHE A 268 -2.01 -4.18 -2.23
C PHE A 268 -2.97 -3.25 -2.99
N THR A 269 -2.63 -1.97 -3.10
CA THR A 269 -3.37 -1.01 -3.93
C THR A 269 -2.52 -0.60 -5.13
N PRO A 270 -2.98 -0.78 -6.38
CA PRO A 270 -2.24 -0.33 -7.56
C PRO A 270 -2.17 1.21 -7.62
N LEU A 271 -1.15 1.73 -8.32
CA LEU A 271 -0.88 3.17 -8.44
C LEU A 271 -2.01 3.94 -9.17
N HIS A 272 -2.63 3.29 -10.14
CA HIS A 272 -3.75 3.82 -10.92
C HIS A 272 -4.89 2.81 -10.88
N PRO A 273 -5.86 2.92 -9.95
CA PRO A 273 -7.07 2.13 -10.04
C PRO A 273 -7.78 2.52 -11.33
N SER A 274 -8.01 1.56 -12.24
CA SER A 274 -8.76 1.86 -13.45
C SER A 274 -10.22 2.16 -13.05
N PRO A 275 -10.88 3.15 -13.67
CA PRO A 275 -12.29 3.44 -13.38
C PRO A 275 -13.24 2.30 -13.77
N HIS A 276 -12.76 1.29 -14.51
CA HIS A 276 -13.54 0.14 -14.98
C HIS A 276 -13.24 -1.17 -14.24
N THR A 277 -12.39 -1.14 -13.22
CA THR A 277 -12.14 -2.33 -12.39
C THR A 277 -13.32 -2.54 -11.46
N LYS A 278 -14.33 -3.31 -11.91
CA LYS A 278 -15.27 -4.03 -11.03
C LYS A 278 -14.45 -4.60 -9.88
N GLU A 279 -14.86 -4.30 -8.65
CA GLU A 279 -14.36 -4.81 -7.37
C GLU A 279 -12.97 -5.45 -7.45
N HIS A 280 -11.95 -4.71 -7.01
CA HIS A 280 -10.60 -5.27 -6.83
C HIS A 280 -10.67 -6.37 -5.76
N LEU A 281 -11.02 -7.59 -6.19
CA LEU A 281 -10.98 -8.77 -5.34
C LEU A 281 -9.53 -8.97 -4.89
N PRO A 282 -9.28 -9.14 -3.58
CA PRO A 282 -7.96 -9.53 -3.06
C PRO A 282 -7.40 -10.75 -3.79
N LEU A 283 -6.08 -10.92 -3.80
CA LEU A 283 -5.40 -12.02 -4.50
C LEU A 283 -6.00 -13.36 -4.07
N LYS A 284 -6.20 -13.54 -2.75
CA LYS A 284 -6.85 -14.74 -2.18
C LYS A 284 -8.19 -15.05 -2.83
N GLY A 285 -9.07 -14.04 -2.98
CA GLY A 285 -10.40 -14.23 -3.57
C GLY A 285 -10.33 -14.67 -5.03
N ARG A 286 -9.43 -14.06 -5.82
CA ARG A 286 -9.22 -14.43 -7.23
C ARG A 286 -8.65 -15.84 -7.38
N LEU A 287 -7.62 -16.17 -6.60
CA LEU A 287 -6.99 -17.48 -6.64
C LEU A 287 -7.94 -18.60 -6.20
N LEU A 288 -8.80 -18.36 -5.20
CA LEU A 288 -9.83 -19.32 -4.81
C LEU A 288 -10.85 -19.59 -5.93
N GLN A 289 -11.24 -18.56 -6.69
CA GLN A 289 -12.12 -18.73 -7.85
C GLN A 289 -11.44 -19.58 -8.94
N GLU A 290 -10.17 -19.30 -9.26
CA GLU A 290 -9.42 -20.08 -10.25
C GLU A 290 -9.22 -21.54 -9.82
N LEU A 291 -8.83 -21.78 -8.57
CA LEU A 291 -8.69 -23.15 -8.03
C LEU A 291 -10.02 -23.93 -8.05
N THR A 292 -11.13 -23.24 -7.77
CA THR A 292 -12.47 -23.85 -7.85
C THR A 292 -12.80 -24.28 -9.28
N THR A 293 -12.48 -23.43 -10.27
CA THR A 293 -12.60 -23.77 -11.70
C THR A 293 -11.78 -25.00 -12.05
N HIS A 294 -10.50 -25.07 -11.66
CA HIS A 294 -9.67 -26.24 -11.94
C HIS A 294 -10.18 -27.52 -11.28
N THR A 295 -10.68 -27.42 -10.04
CA THR A 295 -11.28 -28.55 -9.32
C THR A 295 -12.48 -29.11 -10.10
N SER A 296 -13.34 -28.22 -10.60
CA SER A 296 -14.52 -28.61 -11.39
C SER A 296 -14.15 -29.33 -12.69
N VAL A 297 -13.12 -28.85 -13.41
CA VAL A 297 -12.66 -29.43 -14.68
C VAL A 297 -12.07 -30.82 -14.45
N ILE A 298 -11.27 -31.00 -13.40
CA ILE A 298 -10.69 -32.30 -13.05
C ILE A 298 -11.78 -33.30 -12.69
N HIS A 299 -12.79 -32.88 -11.92
CA HIS A 299 -13.92 -33.72 -11.57
C HIS A 299 -14.76 -34.13 -12.80
N GLN A 300 -15.03 -33.20 -13.73
CA GLN A 300 -15.72 -33.52 -14.99
C GLN A 300 -14.96 -34.56 -15.83
N LYS A 301 -13.63 -34.43 -15.94
CA LYS A 301 -12.81 -35.42 -16.64
C LYS A 301 -12.86 -36.81 -15.99
N GLN A 302 -12.90 -36.87 -14.66
CA GLN A 302 -13.07 -38.14 -13.95
C GLN A 302 -14.41 -38.79 -14.30
N LEU A 303 -15.51 -38.03 -14.26
CA LEU A 303 -16.84 -38.54 -14.59
C LEU A 303 -16.91 -39.07 -16.02
N LEU A 304 -16.25 -38.41 -16.97
CA LEU A 304 -16.17 -38.87 -18.36
C LEU A 304 -15.40 -40.21 -18.47
N ILE A 305 -14.25 -40.34 -17.81
CA ILE A 305 -13.47 -41.59 -17.80
C ILE A 305 -14.29 -42.72 -17.17
N GLU A 306 -14.95 -42.46 -16.04
CA GLU A 306 -15.82 -43.44 -15.38
C GLU A 306 -16.98 -43.89 -16.28
N HIS A 307 -17.58 -42.95 -17.02
CA HIS A 307 -18.63 -43.26 -17.97
C HIS A 307 -18.12 -44.09 -19.16
N GLU A 308 -16.97 -43.74 -19.75
CA GLU A 308 -16.34 -44.50 -20.84
C GLU A 308 -15.96 -45.92 -20.39
N MET A 309 -15.38 -46.07 -19.19
CA MET A 309 -15.05 -47.38 -18.63
C MET A 309 -16.30 -48.24 -18.41
N ARG A 310 -17.40 -47.66 -17.90
CA ARG A 310 -18.68 -48.36 -17.77
C ARG A 310 -19.20 -48.83 -19.12
N GLN A 311 -19.11 -48.00 -20.16
CA GLN A 311 -19.52 -48.38 -21.51
C GLN A 311 -18.64 -49.49 -22.11
N LEU A 312 -17.33 -49.49 -21.84
CA LEU A 312 -16.41 -50.54 -22.29
C LEU A 312 -16.70 -51.88 -21.58
N ILE A 313 -16.94 -51.85 -20.27
CA ILE A 313 -17.35 -53.04 -19.50
C ILE A 313 -18.68 -53.60 -20.04
N TRP A 314 -19.62 -52.72 -20.37
CA TRP A 314 -20.93 -53.13 -20.89
C TRP A 314 -20.89 -53.67 -22.33
N LYS A 315 -19.89 -53.27 -23.13
CA LYS A 315 -19.68 -53.80 -24.50
C LYS A 315 -18.89 -55.13 -24.54
N ASN A 316 -18.15 -55.43 -23.48
CA ASN A 316 -17.33 -56.65 -23.37
C ASN A 316 -18.03 -57.79 -22.61
N ASN A 317 -19.21 -57.54 -22.05
CA ASN A 317 -20.11 -58.51 -21.44
C ASN A 317 -21.35 -58.72 -22.33
#